data_AF-M4U3D3-F1
#
_entry.id   AF-M4U3D3-F1
#
_cell.length_a   1.000
_cell.length_b   1.000
_cell.length_c   1.000
_cell.angle_alpha   90.00
_cell.angle_beta   90.00
_cell.angle_gamma   90.00
#
_symmetry.space_group_name_H-M   'P 1'
#
loop_
_entity.id
_entity.type
_entity.pdbx_description
1 polymer ?
#
loop_
_entity_poly.entity_id
_entity_poly.type
_entity_poly.pdbx_seq_one_letter_code
_entity_poly.pdbx_strand_id
1 'polypeptide(L)'
;MIEAFIVFILIYVVFSLFAWINAKRRRALYWSDICPPVVLPLFWVAVTATGYGHQSLSHIIEVPIVLIVSLLLLNIRVFVIDRYKKNYKVNSYIMLGFGFIVVLLLRSFMPYLAE
;
A
#
# COMPACT_ATOMS: atom_id res chain seq x y z
N MET A 1 -2.21 -16.10 -11.77
CA MET A 1 -1.69 -15.32 -10.62
C MET A 1 -1.02 -14.02 -11.02
N ILE A 2 0.00 -14.03 -11.88
CA ILE A 2 0.70 -12.80 -12.33
C ILE A 2 -0.27 -11.82 -13.01
N GLU A 3 -1.16 -12.30 -13.86
CA GLU A 3 -2.17 -11.47 -14.54
C GLU A 3 -3.10 -10.75 -13.56
N ALA A 4 -3.62 -11.45 -12.54
CA ALA A 4 -4.47 -10.84 -11.51
C ALA A 4 -3.71 -9.74 -10.74
N PHE A 5 -2.44 -9.97 -10.41
CA PHE A 5 -1.60 -8.98 -9.75
C PHE A 5 -1.40 -7.73 -10.62
N ILE A 6 -1.15 -7.89 -11.93
CA ILE A 6 -1.06 -6.79 -12.88
C ILE A 6 -2.39 -6.01 -12.93
N VAL A 7 -3.53 -6.69 -12.97
CA VAL A 7 -4.86 -6.06 -12.95
C VAL A 7 -5.06 -5.24 -11.68
N PHE A 8 -4.70 -5.76 -10.50
CA PHE A 8 -4.80 -5.00 -9.25
C PHE A 8 -3.89 -3.77 -9.22
N ILE A 9 -2.67 -3.87 -9.76
CA ILE A 9 -1.78 -2.71 -9.91
C ILE A 9 -2.40 -1.67 -10.85
N LEU A 10 -2.96 -2.09 -12.00
CA LEU A 10 -3.59 -1.18 -12.94
C LEU A 10 -4.78 -0.47 -12.31
N ILE A 11 -5.62 -1.20 -11.59
CA ILE A 11 -6.74 -0.63 -10.81
C ILE A 11 -6.20 0.39 -9.81
N TYR A 12 -5.20 0.01 -9.01
CA TYR A 12 -4.56 0.91 -8.04
C TYR A 12 -4.09 2.20 -8.71
N VAL A 13 -3.39 2.10 -9.84
CA VAL A 13 -2.89 3.25 -10.61
C VAL A 13 -4.02 4.15 -11.06
N VAL A 14 -5.10 3.58 -11.63
CA VAL A 14 -6.26 4.36 -12.08
C VAL A 14 -6.86 5.17 -10.93
N PHE A 15 -7.02 4.57 -9.76
CA PHE A 15 -7.56 5.27 -8.59
C PHE A 15 -6.56 6.25 -7.95
N SER A 16 -5.26 5.97 -8.00
CA SER A 16 -4.23 6.85 -7.44
C SER A 16 -3.96 8.08 -8.31
N LEU A 17 -4.29 8.05 -9.60
CA LEU A 17 -4.07 9.16 -10.55
C LEU A 17 -4.61 10.49 -10.03
N PHE A 18 -5.83 10.51 -9.48
CA PHE A 18 -6.43 11.74 -8.96
C PHE A 18 -5.60 12.33 -7.81
N ALA A 19 -5.17 11.49 -6.87
CA ALA A 19 -4.31 11.90 -5.76
C ALA A 19 -2.94 12.36 -6.26
N TRP A 20 -2.32 11.64 -7.20
CA TRP A 20 -1.03 12.00 -7.77
C TRP A 20 -1.06 13.31 -8.56
N ILE A 21 -2.09 13.55 -9.37
CA ILE A 21 -2.27 14.80 -10.11
C ILE A 21 -2.40 15.97 -9.13
N ASN A 22 -3.22 15.82 -8.08
CA ASN A 22 -3.40 16.86 -7.07
C ASN A 22 -2.10 17.13 -6.28
N ALA A 23 -1.40 16.07 -5.86
CA ALA A 23 -0.11 16.19 -5.17
C ALA A 23 0.97 16.83 -6.07
N LYS A 24 1.02 16.46 -7.35
CA LYS A 24 1.95 17.03 -8.34
C LYS A 24 1.70 18.52 -8.57
N ARG A 25 0.44 18.93 -8.69
CA ARG A 25 0.06 20.36 -8.81
C ARG A 25 0.55 21.20 -7.63
N ARG A 26 0.67 20.60 -6.44
CA ARG A 26 1.16 21.25 -5.21
C ARG A 26 2.67 21.07 -4.97
N ARG A 27 3.41 20.46 -5.91
CA ARG A 27 4.81 20.03 -5.75
C ARG A 27 5.04 19.18 -4.48
N ALA A 28 4.06 18.36 -4.13
CA ALA A 28 4.00 17.54 -2.92
C ALA A 28 4.05 16.03 -3.21
N LEU A 29 4.36 15.64 -4.45
CA LEU A 29 4.49 14.24 -4.85
C LEU A 29 5.90 13.75 -4.57
N TYR A 30 6.03 12.66 -3.81
CA TYR A 30 7.31 12.03 -3.49
C TYR A 30 7.35 10.59 -4.02
N TRP A 31 8.56 10.05 -4.16
CA TRP A 31 8.76 8.66 -4.58
C TRP A 31 8.03 7.65 -3.69
N SER A 32 7.94 7.95 -2.40
CA SER A 32 7.17 7.16 -1.41
C SER A 32 5.67 7.11 -1.67
N ASP A 33 5.11 7.96 -2.52
CA ASP A 33 3.70 7.91 -2.95
C ASP A 33 3.47 7.04 -4.19
N ILE A 34 4.54 6.79 -4.96
CA ILE A 34 4.50 6.10 -6.25
C ILE A 34 4.90 4.64 -6.08
N CYS A 35 5.86 4.37 -5.18
CA CYS A 35 6.37 3.03 -4.92
C CYS A 35 5.47 2.06 -4.12
N PRO A 36 4.44 2.47 -3.33
CA PRO A 36 3.62 1.54 -2.54
C PRO A 36 3.05 0.33 -3.29
N PRO A 37 2.50 0.45 -4.52
CA PRO A 37 1.94 -0.70 -5.24
C PRO A 37 2.97 -1.77 -5.62
N VAL A 38 4.26 -1.48 -5.52
CA VAL A 38 5.35 -2.43 -5.79
C VAL A 38 6.08 -2.81 -4.51
N VAL A 39 6.45 -1.82 -3.69
CA VAL A 39 7.26 -2.01 -2.49
C VAL A 39 6.50 -2.77 -1.41
N LEU A 40 5.20 -2.50 -1.20
CA LEU A 40 4.44 -3.20 -0.16
C LEU A 40 4.20 -4.67 -0.52
N PRO A 41 3.83 -5.05 -1.76
CA PRO A 41 3.80 -6.46 -2.16
C PRO A 41 5.17 -7.15 -2.08
N LEU A 42 6.26 -6.49 -2.49
CA LEU A 42 7.60 -7.06 -2.36
C LEU A 42 7.99 -7.30 -0.90
N PHE A 43 7.67 -6.35 -0.02
CA PHE A 43 7.88 -6.52 1.42
C PHE A 43 7.03 -7.66 1.98
N TRP A 44 5.77 -7.79 1.55
CA TRP A 44 4.92 -8.93 1.89
C TRP A 44 5.55 -10.25 1.46
N VAL A 45 6.08 -10.36 0.23
CA VAL A 45 6.79 -11.56 -0.23
C VAL A 45 8.01 -11.85 0.65
N ALA A 46 8.80 -10.83 0.99
CA ALA A 46 9.99 -10.99 1.83
C ALA A 46 9.64 -11.48 3.24
N VAL A 47 8.59 -10.94 3.86
CA VAL A 47 8.08 -11.36 5.17
C VAL A 47 7.50 -12.77 5.12
N THR A 48 6.80 -13.13 4.05
CA THR A 48 6.29 -14.50 3.85
C THR A 48 7.44 -15.49 3.70
N ALA A 49 8.51 -15.12 2.99
CA ALA A 49 9.68 -15.96 2.78
C ALA A 49 10.47 -16.27 4.07
N THR A 50 10.40 -15.42 5.09
CA THR A 50 11.02 -15.69 6.41
C THR A 50 10.17 -16.61 7.29
N GLY A 51 8.98 -17.02 6.84
CA GLY A 51 8.05 -17.84 7.62
C GLY A 51 7.26 -17.06 8.66
N TYR A 52 7.21 -15.73 8.57
CA TYR A 52 6.40 -14.90 9.47
C TYR A 52 4.93 -14.92 9.04
N GLY A 53 4.06 -15.45 9.91
CA GLY A 53 2.62 -15.61 9.65
C GLY A 53 2.27 -16.93 8.96
N HIS A 54 0.98 -17.16 8.68
CA HIS A 54 0.49 -18.40 8.07
C HIS A 54 0.95 -18.55 6.60
N GLN A 55 1.31 -19.77 6.18
CA GLN A 55 1.91 -20.06 4.86
C GLN A 55 0.94 -20.65 3.82
N SER A 56 -0.37 -20.56 4.01
CA SER A 56 -1.33 -21.06 3.00
C SER A 56 -1.43 -20.13 1.78
N LEU A 57 -1.62 -20.72 0.61
CA LEU A 57 -1.85 -20.04 -0.67
C LEU A 57 -3.09 -19.11 -0.63
N SER A 58 -4.06 -19.41 0.24
CA SER A 58 -5.26 -18.58 0.47
C SER A 58 -4.92 -17.14 0.90
N HIS A 59 -3.74 -16.93 1.49
CA HIS A 59 -3.28 -15.61 1.95
C HIS A 59 -2.83 -14.68 0.81
N ILE A 60 -2.89 -15.10 -0.46
CA ILE A 60 -2.71 -14.20 -1.62
C ILE A 60 -3.70 -13.03 -1.59
N ILE A 61 -4.87 -13.19 -0.97
CA ILE A 61 -5.85 -12.12 -0.80
C ILE A 61 -5.35 -10.95 0.05
N GLU A 62 -4.28 -11.14 0.84
CA GLU A 62 -3.64 -10.06 1.60
C GLU A 62 -3.07 -8.98 0.66
N VAL A 63 -2.58 -9.36 -0.53
CA VAL A 63 -1.96 -8.42 -1.47
C VAL A 63 -2.99 -7.38 -1.98
N PRO A 64 -4.17 -7.77 -2.49
CA PRO A 64 -5.25 -6.83 -2.78
C PRO A 64 -5.63 -5.93 -1.59
N ILE A 65 -5.69 -6.48 -0.37
CA ILE A 65 -6.04 -5.69 0.83
C ILE A 65 -4.98 -4.63 1.10
N VAL A 66 -3.69 -4.99 1.03
CA VAL A 66 -2.56 -4.06 1.19
C VAL A 66 -2.61 -2.95 0.13
N LEU A 67 -2.96 -3.28 -1.12
CA LEU A 67 -3.11 -2.29 -2.19
C LEU A 67 -4.28 -1.33 -1.93
N ILE A 68 -5.44 -1.84 -1.48
CA ILE A 68 -6.60 -1.01 -1.14
C ILE A 68 -6.27 -0.07 0.03
N VAL A 69 -5.66 -0.60 1.09
CA VAL A 69 -5.29 0.21 2.27
C VAL A 69 -4.25 1.27 1.91
N SER A 70 -3.23 0.92 1.14
CA SER A 70 -2.23 1.92 0.70
C SER A 70 -2.82 3.01 -0.19
N LEU A 71 -3.81 2.67 -1.04
CA LEU A 71 -4.55 3.65 -1.82
C LEU A 71 -5.34 4.60 -0.93
N LEU A 72 -5.99 4.09 0.12
CA LEU A 72 -6.71 4.91 1.10
C LEU A 72 -5.74 5.83 1.85
N LEU A 73 -4.59 5.32 2.29
CA LEU A 73 -3.56 6.12 2.96
C LEU A 73 -3.04 7.25 2.08
N LEU A 74 -2.77 6.98 0.79
CA LEU A 74 -2.38 8.00 -0.19
C LEU A 74 -3.45 9.10 -0.30
N ASN A 75 -4.72 8.70 -0.44
CA ASN A 75 -5.83 9.65 -0.57
C ASN A 75 -6.03 10.47 0.72
N ILE A 76 -6.03 9.84 1.89
CA ILE A 76 -6.11 10.51 3.19
C ILE A 76 -4.98 11.53 3.32
N ARG A 77 -3.75 11.14 2.98
CA ARG A 77 -2.61 12.04 3.08
C ARG A 77 -2.73 13.23 2.16
N VAL A 78 -3.05 13.02 0.88
CA VAL A 78 -3.15 14.09 -0.12
C VAL A 78 -4.34 15.03 0.13
N PHE A 79 -5.50 14.48 0.50
CA PHE A 79 -6.74 15.25 0.59
C PHE A 79 -7.04 15.77 2.00
N VAL A 80 -6.55 15.11 3.04
CA VAL A 80 -6.80 15.48 4.45
C VAL A 80 -5.53 16.01 5.08
N ILE A 81 -4.50 15.17 5.27
CA ILE A 81 -3.32 15.51 6.10
C ILE A 81 -2.55 16.71 5.53
N ASP A 82 -2.30 16.70 4.23
CA ASP A 82 -1.56 17.76 3.53
C ASP A 82 -2.28 19.11 3.57
N ARG A 83 -3.60 19.15 3.88
CA ARG A 83 -4.32 20.41 4.13
C ARG A 83 -3.99 21.02 5.50
N TYR A 84 -3.79 20.19 6.51
CA TYR A 84 -3.52 20.64 7.88
C TYR A 84 -2.02 20.80 8.18
N LYS A 85 -1.17 19.93 7.64
CA LYS A 85 0.28 19.96 7.84
C LYS A 85 1.02 19.90 6.52
N LYS A 86 1.65 21.01 6.13
CA LYS A 86 2.38 21.15 4.85
C LYS A 86 3.76 20.47 4.81
N ASN A 87 4.05 19.55 5.74
CA ASN A 87 5.30 18.79 5.73
C ASN A 87 5.16 17.54 4.84
N TYR A 88 4.98 17.77 3.54
CA TYR A 88 4.60 16.75 2.56
C TYR A 88 5.57 15.57 2.50
N LYS A 89 6.88 15.83 2.61
CA LYS A 89 7.92 14.79 2.60
C LYS A 89 7.74 13.84 3.77
N VAL A 90 7.65 14.38 4.99
CA VAL A 90 7.49 13.58 6.21
C VAL A 90 6.15 12.84 6.19
N ASN A 91 5.06 13.49 5.79
CA ASN A 91 3.75 12.85 5.67
C ASN A 91 3.79 11.64 4.72
N SER A 92 4.47 11.76 3.57
CA SER A 92 4.59 10.68 2.61
C SER A 92 5.36 9.47 3.17
N TYR A 93 6.49 9.70 3.85
CA TYR A 93 7.23 8.62 4.50
C TYR A 93 6.45 7.97 5.64
N ILE A 94 5.69 8.75 6.42
CA ILE A 94 4.84 8.22 7.48
C ILE A 94 3.76 7.31 6.89
N MET A 95 3.11 7.70 5.78
CA MET A 95 2.11 6.84 5.13
C MET A 95 2.71 5.53 4.61
N LEU A 96 3.91 5.60 4.01
CA LEU A 96 4.60 4.38 3.59
C LEU A 96 4.95 3.48 4.78
N GLY A 97 5.41 4.08 5.89
CA GLY A 97 5.63 3.40 7.16
C GLY A 97 4.39 2.69 7.69
N PHE A 98 3.23 3.37 7.66
CA PHE A 98 1.95 2.75 7.98
C PHE A 98 1.61 1.58 7.06
N GLY A 99 1.94 1.68 5.76
CA GLY A 99 1.81 0.57 4.82
C GLY A 99 2.58 -0.68 5.25
N PHE A 100 3.84 -0.53 5.69
CA PHE A 100 4.62 -1.66 6.21
C PHE A 100 4.03 -2.25 7.49
N ILE A 101 3.56 -1.40 8.41
CA ILE A 101 2.90 -1.86 9.64
C ILE A 101 1.64 -2.66 9.29
N VAL A 102 0.83 -2.21 8.34
CA VAL A 102 -0.36 -2.93 7.87
C VAL A 102 0.00 -4.31 7.32
N VAL A 103 1.08 -4.43 6.55
CA VAL A 103 1.56 -5.74 6.08
C VAL A 103 1.87 -6.67 7.26
N LEU A 104 2.62 -6.19 8.26
CA LEU A 104 2.95 -7.00 9.44
C LEU A 104 1.72 -7.39 10.27
N LEU A 105 0.77 -6.47 10.42
CA LEU A 105 -0.49 -6.73 11.11
C LEU A 105 -1.33 -7.77 10.36
N LEU A 106 -1.47 -7.65 9.04
CA LEU A 106 -2.18 -8.64 8.23
C LEU A 106 -1.54 -10.02 8.40
N ARG A 107 -0.22 -10.13 8.31
CA ARG A 107 0.50 -11.40 8.52
C ARG A 107 0.31 -11.98 9.92
N SER A 108 0.19 -11.13 10.95
CA SER A 108 0.05 -11.57 12.35
C SER A 108 -1.37 -12.01 12.70
N PHE A 109 -2.38 -11.30 12.18
CA PHE A 109 -3.76 -11.42 12.65
C PHE A 109 -4.70 -12.09 11.66
N MET A 110 -4.32 -12.26 10.39
CA MET A 110 -5.19 -12.91 9.43
C MET A 110 -5.39 -14.39 9.82
N PRO A 111 -6.63 -14.80 10.14
CA PRO A 111 -6.91 -16.16 10.53
C PRO A 111 -6.67 -17.09 9.34
N TYR A 112 -6.39 -18.35 9.65
CA TYR A 112 -6.27 -19.40 8.65
C TYR A 112 -7.58 -19.48 7.85
N LEU A 113 -7.52 -19.14 6.56
CA LEU A 113 -8.60 -19.37 5.62
C LEU A 113 -8.49 -20.81 5.15
N ALA A 114 -9.46 -21.64 5.53
CA ALA A 114 -9.57 -23.00 5.01
C ALA A 114 -9.70 -22.94 3.47
N GLU A 115 -8.93 -23.80 2.80
CA GLU A 115 -8.85 -23.93 1.35
C GLU A 115 -10.15 -24.46 0.72
#